data_AF-A0A2E8DZQ3-F1
#
_entry.id   AF-A0A2E8DZQ3-F1
#
_cell.length_a   1.000
_cell.length_b   1.000
_cell.length_c   1.000
_cell.angle_alpha   90.00
_cell.angle_beta   90.00
_cell.angle_gamma   90.00
#
_symmetry.space_group_name_H-M   'P 1'
#
loop_
_entity.id
_entity.type
_entity.pdbx_description
1 polymer ?
#
loop_
_entity_poly.entity_id
_entity_poly.type
_entity_poly.pdbx_seq_one_letter_code
_entity_poly.pdbx_strand_id
1 'polypeptide(L)'
;MTDRNERIERAKELGKQWNKDVDKDTLDAAKKGAKSDYVGQWKRTPNLPKYPPAGQSWCGLQSFYDTLQKQDQKRKSKWKRLGTAIKPPQQFVVTDGTGIGNREFVTGPRGTDVAYTQYQRKCNSCGQTWVASQKDVDNSNKAKERCWKCGVVGQYKETKANIAYREIKFPVTTPGCGDTLAYVSLTGEPAKKLESVLRPGSVIEIQGWIKPNKEWKYKNTKKFLVDALLITLGSTQHGGYVKLIKR
;
A
#
# COMPACT_ATOMS: atom_id res chain seq x y z
N MET A 1 7.08 -18.03 31.22
CA MET A 1 5.78 -18.05 30.51
C MET A 1 4.97 -16.76 30.70
N THR A 2 5.59 -15.67 31.16
CA THR A 2 4.94 -14.41 31.60
C THR A 2 4.73 -13.37 30.48
N ASP A 3 5.29 -13.57 29.29
CA ASP A 3 5.46 -12.52 28.27
C ASP A 3 4.27 -12.34 27.29
N ARG A 4 3.32 -13.28 27.21
CA ARG A 4 2.19 -13.21 26.26
C ARG A 4 0.98 -12.48 26.83
N ASN A 5 0.61 -12.76 28.08
CA ASN A 5 -0.57 -12.18 28.71
C ASN A 5 -0.36 -10.70 29.07
N GLU A 6 0.83 -10.32 29.56
CA GLU A 6 1.18 -8.91 29.78
C GLU A 6 1.14 -8.08 28.49
N ARG A 7 1.58 -8.64 27.37
CA ARG A 7 1.53 -7.95 26.07
C ARG A 7 0.10 -7.78 25.55
N ILE A 8 -0.75 -8.79 25.76
CA ILE A 8 -2.17 -8.71 25.40
C ILE A 8 -2.87 -7.65 26.25
N GLU A 9 -2.63 -7.60 27.56
CA GLU A 9 -3.22 -6.59 28.45
C GLU A 9 -2.69 -5.18 28.14
N ARG A 10 -1.39 -5.02 27.91
CA ARG A 10 -0.81 -3.72 27.51
C ARG A 10 -1.34 -3.25 26.15
N ALA A 11 -1.59 -4.17 25.21
CA ALA A 11 -2.23 -3.84 23.93
C ALA A 11 -3.70 -3.45 24.10
N LYS A 12 -4.44 -4.06 25.04
CA LYS A 12 -5.81 -3.66 25.40
C LYS A 12 -5.86 -2.29 26.07
N GLU A 13 -4.94 -2.00 26.99
CA GLU A 13 -4.86 -0.69 27.66
C GLU A 13 -4.47 0.43 26.69
N LEU A 14 -3.42 0.21 25.88
CA LEU A 14 -3.05 1.15 24.80
C LEU A 14 -4.20 1.33 23.79
N GLY A 15 -4.93 0.25 23.47
CA GLY A 15 -6.12 0.31 22.62
C GLY A 15 -7.26 1.16 23.20
N LYS A 16 -7.51 1.09 24.52
CA LYS A 16 -8.51 1.93 25.20
C LYS A 16 -8.09 3.40 25.25
N GLN A 17 -6.80 3.69 25.45
CA GLN A 17 -6.28 5.05 25.51
C GLN A 17 -6.32 5.71 24.12
N TRP A 18 -5.87 5.02 23.08
CA TRP A 18 -5.83 5.56 21.71
C TRP A 18 -7.18 5.67 20.99
N ASN A 19 -8.23 5.02 21.49
CA ASN A 19 -9.59 5.22 20.99
C ASN A 19 -10.19 6.55 21.44
N LYS A 20 -9.67 7.16 22.53
CA LYS A 20 -10.07 8.50 22.98
C LYS A 20 -9.34 9.63 22.25
N ASP A 21 -8.16 9.34 21.69
CA ASP A 21 -7.24 10.38 21.19
C ASP A 21 -7.41 10.73 19.70
N VAL A 22 -8.20 9.97 18.93
CA VAL A 22 -8.46 10.28 17.51
C VAL A 22 -9.78 11.02 17.41
N ASP A 23 -9.72 12.28 16.97
CA ASP A 23 -10.90 13.10 16.79
C ASP A 23 -11.85 12.51 15.72
N LYS A 24 -13.13 12.86 15.84
CA LYS A 24 -14.18 12.32 14.99
C LYS A 24 -13.98 12.69 13.51
N ASP A 25 -13.46 13.88 13.22
CA ASP A 25 -13.30 14.36 11.85
C ASP A 25 -12.21 13.56 11.12
N THR A 26 -11.11 13.25 11.80
CA THR A 26 -10.06 12.36 11.30
C THR A 26 -10.59 10.96 11.01
N LEU A 27 -11.42 10.40 11.91
CA LEU A 27 -12.02 9.09 11.72
C LEU A 27 -13.02 9.07 10.54
N ASP A 28 -13.87 10.07 10.44
CA ASP A 28 -14.86 10.19 9.37
C ASP A 28 -14.19 10.43 8.01
N ALA A 29 -13.09 11.20 7.96
CA ALA A 29 -12.26 11.35 6.77
C ALA A 29 -11.63 10.00 6.34
N ALA A 30 -11.14 9.19 7.27
CA ALA A 30 -10.59 7.87 6.98
C ALA A 30 -11.64 6.89 6.42
N LYS A 31 -12.90 7.01 6.85
CA LYS A 31 -14.04 6.20 6.35
C LYS A 31 -14.52 6.60 4.96
N LYS A 32 -14.43 7.89 4.60
CA LYS A 32 -14.73 8.38 3.23
C LYS A 32 -13.80 7.78 2.18
N GLY A 33 -12.60 7.39 2.60
CA GLY A 33 -11.57 6.81 1.74
C GLY A 33 -10.73 7.85 1.02
N ALA A 34 -9.54 7.43 0.61
CA ALA A 34 -8.57 8.30 -0.02
C ALA A 34 -7.86 7.58 -1.18
N LYS A 35 -7.52 8.35 -2.22
CA LYS A 35 -6.75 7.89 -3.39
C LYS A 35 -5.29 8.30 -3.23
N SER A 36 -4.35 7.45 -3.62
CA SER A 36 -2.91 7.80 -3.53
C SER A 36 -2.54 8.91 -4.48
N ASP A 37 -1.74 9.85 -3.98
CA ASP A 37 -1.23 10.98 -4.75
C ASP A 37 -0.12 10.56 -5.73
N TYR A 38 0.55 9.44 -5.45
CA TYR A 38 1.75 9.00 -6.16
C TYR A 38 1.82 7.47 -6.34
N VAL A 39 2.52 7.03 -7.41
CA VAL A 39 2.93 5.64 -7.63
C VAL A 39 4.38 5.51 -7.21
N GLY A 40 4.62 4.87 -6.06
CA GLY A 40 5.97 4.39 -5.74
C GLY A 40 6.58 3.66 -6.94
N GLN A 41 7.81 4.01 -7.30
CA GLN A 41 8.46 3.52 -8.53
C GLN A 41 8.28 2.01 -8.72
N TRP A 42 7.88 1.60 -9.93
CA TRP A 42 8.01 0.23 -10.38
C TRP A 42 9.49 -0.09 -10.57
N LYS A 43 10.20 -0.34 -9.47
CA LYS A 43 11.54 -0.93 -9.48
C LYS A 43 11.46 -2.38 -9.96
N ARG A 44 12.61 -2.96 -10.30
CA ARG A 44 12.74 -4.40 -10.56
C ARG A 44 12.13 -5.15 -9.38
N THR A 45 10.95 -5.72 -9.57
CA THR A 45 10.29 -6.53 -8.55
C THR A 45 11.02 -7.87 -8.48
N PRO A 46 11.15 -8.47 -7.29
CA PRO A 46 11.68 -9.83 -7.17
C PRO A 46 10.76 -10.83 -7.91
N ASN A 47 11.19 -12.08 -7.96
CA ASN A 47 10.32 -13.17 -8.40
C ASN A 47 9.08 -13.24 -7.50
N LEU A 48 7.99 -13.80 -8.04
CA LEU A 48 6.78 -14.02 -7.28
C LEU A 48 7.09 -14.91 -6.05
N PRO A 49 6.72 -14.51 -4.82
CA PRO A 49 6.91 -15.34 -3.63
C PRO A 49 6.17 -16.67 -3.78
N LYS A 50 6.84 -17.81 -3.55
CA LYS A 50 6.16 -19.12 -3.59
C LYS A 50 5.10 -19.25 -2.48
N TYR A 51 5.38 -18.67 -1.32
CA TYR A 51 4.51 -18.69 -0.14
C TYR A 51 4.43 -17.29 0.49
N PRO A 52 3.35 -16.98 1.22
CA PRO A 52 3.25 -15.77 2.04
C PRO A 52 4.42 -15.64 3.04
N PRO A 53 4.71 -14.42 3.52
CA PRO A 53 5.83 -14.16 4.44
C PRO A 53 5.83 -15.00 5.73
N ALA A 54 4.63 -15.33 6.23
CA ALA A 54 4.45 -16.19 7.40
C ALA A 54 4.54 -17.70 7.09
N GLY A 55 4.54 -18.10 5.82
CA GLY A 55 4.65 -19.50 5.38
C GLY A 55 3.32 -20.26 5.29
N GLN A 56 2.18 -19.56 5.35
CA GLN A 56 0.81 -20.12 5.28
C GLN A 56 0.25 -20.19 3.84
N SER A 57 -1.06 -20.36 3.66
CA SER A 57 -1.73 -20.23 2.36
C SER A 57 -2.02 -18.76 2.00
N TRP A 58 -2.30 -18.43 0.73
CA TRP A 58 -2.66 -17.07 0.34
C TRP A 58 -4.09 -16.66 0.75
N CYS A 59 -4.88 -17.55 1.34
CA CYS A 59 -6.25 -17.29 1.81
C CYS A 59 -7.09 -16.54 0.74
N GLY A 60 -7.79 -15.47 1.11
CA GLY A 60 -8.61 -14.68 0.18
C GLY A 60 -7.81 -13.99 -0.94
N LEU A 61 -6.47 -13.97 -0.88
CA LEU A 61 -5.60 -13.45 -1.94
C LEU A 61 -5.25 -14.49 -3.02
N GLN A 62 -5.67 -15.75 -2.89
CA GLN A 62 -5.26 -16.83 -3.80
C GLN A 62 -5.60 -16.51 -5.27
N SER A 63 -6.80 -16.02 -5.57
CA SER A 63 -7.21 -15.68 -6.94
C SER A 63 -6.33 -14.60 -7.60
N PHE A 64 -5.89 -13.61 -6.80
CA PHE A 64 -4.96 -12.57 -7.26
C PHE A 64 -3.56 -13.12 -7.46
N TYR A 65 -3.11 -13.99 -6.56
CA TYR A 65 -1.82 -14.68 -6.67
C TYR A 65 -1.76 -15.53 -7.94
N ASP A 66 -2.80 -16.33 -8.23
CA ASP A 66 -2.88 -17.17 -9.43
C ASP A 66 -2.83 -16.33 -10.71
N THR A 67 -3.47 -15.16 -10.70
CA THR A 67 -3.42 -14.22 -11.82
C THR A 67 -2.00 -13.68 -12.04
N LEU A 68 -1.29 -13.32 -10.97
CA LEU A 68 0.11 -12.91 -11.04
C LEU A 68 1.00 -14.04 -11.56
N GLN A 69 0.78 -15.28 -11.12
CA GLN A 69 1.53 -16.45 -11.58
C GLN A 69 1.33 -16.71 -13.09
N LYS A 70 0.08 -16.63 -13.58
CA LYS A 70 -0.22 -16.73 -15.02
C LYS A 70 0.46 -15.62 -15.83
N GLN A 71 0.48 -14.38 -15.31
CA GLN A 71 1.19 -13.27 -15.97
C GLN A 71 2.71 -13.47 -15.96
N ASP A 72 3.26 -14.03 -14.88
CA ASP A 72 4.67 -14.33 -14.77
C ASP A 72 5.09 -15.38 -15.80
N GLN A 73 4.36 -16.50 -15.90
CA GLN A 73 4.63 -17.57 -16.88
C GLN A 73 4.63 -17.07 -18.33
N LYS A 74 3.73 -16.14 -18.68
CA LYS A 74 3.63 -15.59 -20.04
C LYS A 74 4.81 -14.69 -20.44
N ARG A 75 5.64 -14.25 -19.49
CA ARG A 75 6.71 -13.27 -19.74
C ARG A 75 8.07 -13.97 -19.82
N LYS A 76 8.82 -13.71 -20.89
CA LYS A 76 10.15 -14.32 -21.13
C LYS A 76 11.35 -13.56 -20.52
N SER A 77 11.14 -12.35 -19.98
CA SER A 77 12.23 -11.50 -19.44
C SER A 77 12.57 -11.80 -17.98
N LYS A 78 13.84 -11.72 -17.59
CA LYS A 78 14.31 -11.84 -16.19
C LYS A 78 13.92 -10.66 -15.27
N TRP A 79 13.51 -9.51 -15.83
CA TRP A 79 13.10 -8.33 -15.08
C TRP A 79 11.70 -7.92 -15.50
N LYS A 80 10.67 -8.33 -14.76
CA LYS A 80 9.25 -8.15 -15.13
C LYS A 80 8.59 -7.14 -14.21
N ARG A 81 7.86 -6.17 -14.74
CA ARG A 81 6.89 -5.37 -13.98
C ARG A 81 5.63 -6.19 -13.75
N LEU A 82 5.57 -7.02 -12.72
CA LEU A 82 4.36 -7.79 -12.39
C LEU A 82 3.42 -6.95 -11.55
N GLY A 83 2.14 -6.91 -11.93
CA GLY A 83 1.13 -6.12 -11.24
C GLY A 83 -0.26 -6.54 -11.69
N THR A 84 -1.15 -6.82 -10.75
CA THR A 84 -2.57 -7.14 -11.02
C THR A 84 -3.44 -6.16 -10.26
N ALA A 85 -4.43 -5.57 -10.93
CA ALA A 85 -5.40 -4.72 -10.27
C ALA A 85 -6.32 -5.58 -9.39
N ILE A 86 -6.56 -5.11 -8.17
CA ILE A 86 -7.52 -5.69 -7.24
C ILE A 86 -8.91 -5.24 -7.69
N LYS A 87 -9.66 -6.13 -8.35
CA LYS A 87 -11.04 -5.92 -8.77
C LYS A 87 -11.86 -7.20 -8.51
N PRO A 88 -12.99 -7.14 -7.79
CA PRO A 88 -13.54 -5.98 -7.07
C PRO A 88 -12.68 -5.56 -5.87
N PRO A 89 -12.94 -4.41 -5.21
CA PRO A 89 -12.29 -4.02 -3.96
C PRO A 89 -12.29 -5.16 -2.93
N GLN A 90 -11.23 -5.27 -2.14
CA GLN A 90 -11.05 -6.35 -1.17
C GLN A 90 -10.95 -5.80 0.24
N GLN A 91 -11.52 -6.53 1.19
CA GLN A 91 -11.35 -6.25 2.60
C GLN A 91 -10.08 -6.90 3.13
N PHE A 92 -9.37 -6.15 3.97
CA PHE A 92 -8.18 -6.58 4.66
C PHE A 92 -8.27 -6.24 6.13
N VAL A 93 -7.56 -7.01 6.94
CA VAL A 93 -7.35 -6.74 8.36
C VAL A 93 -5.89 -6.35 8.54
N VAL A 94 -5.65 -5.21 9.18
CA VAL A 94 -4.30 -4.77 9.56
C VAL A 94 -3.77 -5.72 10.63
N THR A 95 -2.56 -6.23 10.44
CA THR A 95 -1.90 -7.15 11.39
C THR A 95 -0.81 -6.41 12.16
N ASP A 96 -0.38 -6.97 13.29
CA ASP A 96 0.69 -6.41 14.13
C ASP A 96 2.10 -6.81 13.65
N GLY A 97 2.20 -7.64 12.61
CA GLY A 97 3.46 -8.17 12.07
C GLY A 97 4.15 -9.24 12.92
N THR A 98 3.55 -9.67 14.04
CA THR A 98 4.20 -10.62 14.96
C THR A 98 4.35 -12.02 14.35
N GLY A 99 3.42 -12.45 13.50
CA GLY A 99 3.49 -13.72 12.76
C GLY A 99 4.72 -13.85 11.84
N ILE A 100 5.36 -12.73 11.51
CA ILE A 100 6.62 -12.67 10.74
C ILE A 100 7.80 -12.16 11.58
N GLY A 101 7.63 -12.11 12.91
CA GLY A 101 8.64 -11.62 13.86
C GLY A 101 8.88 -10.11 13.81
N ASN A 102 8.16 -9.34 12.98
CA ASN A 102 8.36 -7.90 12.89
C ASN A 102 7.43 -7.17 13.88
N ARG A 103 8.01 -6.64 14.96
CA ARG A 103 7.26 -5.90 16.01
C ARG A 103 7.11 -4.41 15.73
N GLU A 104 7.60 -3.90 14.60
CA GLU A 104 7.53 -2.48 14.25
C GLU A 104 6.09 -1.97 14.11
N PHE A 105 5.13 -2.88 13.82
CA PHE A 105 3.74 -2.57 13.52
C PHE A 105 2.75 -2.85 14.67
N VAL A 106 3.24 -3.24 15.85
CA VAL A 106 2.38 -3.58 17.02
C VAL A 106 1.48 -2.42 17.42
N THR A 107 1.91 -1.19 17.15
CA THR A 107 1.17 0.03 17.46
C THR A 107 0.49 0.65 16.24
N GLY A 108 0.54 0.00 15.08
CA GLY A 108 0.06 0.54 13.80
C GLY A 108 1.18 0.90 12.81
N PRO A 109 0.82 1.46 11.65
CA PRO A 109 1.80 1.93 10.66
C PRO A 109 2.71 3.03 11.23
N ARG A 110 3.94 3.07 10.75
CA ARG A 110 4.87 4.19 10.96
C ARG A 110 5.07 4.93 9.65
N GLY A 111 4.87 6.24 9.69
CA GLY A 111 5.10 7.09 8.54
C GLY A 111 6.53 7.64 8.49
N THR A 112 7.01 7.82 7.27
CA THR A 112 8.26 8.50 6.97
C THR A 112 7.97 9.62 5.98
N ASP A 113 8.57 10.79 6.20
CA ASP A 113 8.53 11.86 5.21
C ASP A 113 9.65 11.64 4.18
N VAL A 114 9.25 11.59 2.91
CA VAL A 114 10.16 11.42 1.78
C VAL A 114 9.92 12.53 0.78
N ALA A 115 10.97 12.98 0.11
CA ALA A 115 10.85 13.94 -0.98
C ALA A 115 11.29 13.27 -2.28
N TYR A 116 10.45 13.35 -3.30
CA TYR A 116 10.79 12.87 -4.63
C TYR A 116 10.74 14.02 -5.63
N THR A 117 11.76 14.08 -6.48
CA THR A 117 11.69 14.86 -7.71
C THR A 117 10.66 14.23 -8.64
N GLN A 118 9.60 14.98 -8.93
CA GLN A 118 8.42 14.54 -9.67
C GLN A 118 7.97 15.64 -10.63
N TYR A 119 7.03 15.33 -11.52
CA TYR A 119 6.38 16.34 -12.35
C TYR A 119 4.93 16.53 -11.90
N GLN A 120 4.56 17.76 -11.55
CA GLN A 120 3.16 18.14 -11.42
C GLN A 120 2.62 18.43 -12.81
N ARG A 121 1.53 17.75 -13.17
CA ARG A 121 0.80 17.98 -14.41
C ARG A 121 -0.51 18.66 -14.12
N LYS A 122 -0.90 19.59 -14.98
CA LYS A 122 -2.20 20.26 -14.96
C LYS A 122 -2.83 20.19 -16.34
N CYS A 123 -4.00 19.58 -16.47
CA CYS A 123 -4.71 19.52 -17.75
C CYS A 123 -5.11 20.92 -18.20
N ASN A 124 -4.85 21.25 -19.47
CA ASN A 124 -5.20 22.55 -20.06
C ASN A 124 -6.72 22.69 -20.27
N SER A 125 -7.43 21.58 -20.45
CA SER A 125 -8.87 21.57 -20.73
C SER A 125 -9.72 21.62 -19.45
N CYS A 126 -9.47 20.74 -18.47
CA CYS A 126 -10.31 20.64 -17.27
C CYS A 126 -9.64 21.12 -15.97
N GLY A 127 -8.40 21.62 -16.05
CA GLY A 127 -7.64 22.11 -14.90
C GLY A 127 -7.19 21.05 -13.89
N GLN A 128 -7.55 19.78 -14.09
CA GLN A 128 -7.21 18.70 -13.16
C GLN A 128 -5.70 18.57 -13.01
N THR A 129 -5.23 18.46 -11.77
CA THR A 129 -3.82 18.21 -11.46
C THR A 129 -3.58 16.73 -11.12
N TRP A 130 -2.39 16.24 -11.43
CA TRP A 130 -1.89 14.93 -10.99
C TRP A 130 -0.37 14.92 -10.97
N VAL A 131 0.21 14.00 -10.20
CA VAL A 131 1.65 13.78 -10.16
C VAL A 131 2.03 12.68 -11.15
N ALA A 132 3.09 12.91 -11.92
CA ALA A 132 3.74 11.92 -12.75
C ALA A 132 5.18 11.66 -12.27
N SER A 133 5.57 10.38 -12.23
CA SER A 133 6.93 10.03 -11.82
C SER A 133 7.96 10.52 -12.82
N GLN A 134 9.08 11.05 -12.32
CA GLN A 134 10.16 11.51 -13.19
C GLN A 134 10.56 10.42 -14.19
N LYS A 135 10.64 9.18 -13.74
CA LYS A 135 10.96 8.04 -14.60
C LYS A 135 9.90 7.80 -15.69
N ASP A 136 8.62 7.99 -15.40
CA ASP A 136 7.58 7.85 -16.42
C ASP A 136 7.65 8.99 -17.42
N VAL A 137 7.90 10.23 -16.99
CA VAL A 137 8.10 11.38 -17.89
C VAL A 137 9.35 11.22 -18.76
N ASP A 138 10.46 10.79 -18.17
CA ASP A 138 11.76 10.67 -18.83
C ASP A 138 11.82 9.46 -19.80
N ASN A 139 11.01 8.41 -19.59
CA ASN A 139 10.99 7.20 -20.43
C ASN A 139 9.78 7.07 -21.37
N SER A 140 8.81 8.00 -21.35
CA SER A 140 7.61 7.90 -22.19
C SER A 140 7.55 8.94 -23.30
N ASN A 141 6.94 8.53 -24.42
CA ASN A 141 6.42 9.42 -25.44
C ASN A 141 5.30 10.28 -24.81
N LYS A 142 5.66 11.46 -24.30
CA LYS A 142 4.75 12.43 -23.64
C LYS A 142 3.41 12.62 -24.37
N ALA A 143 3.40 12.42 -25.69
CA ALA A 143 2.24 12.59 -26.57
C ALA A 143 1.06 11.62 -26.36
N LYS A 144 1.17 10.56 -25.54
CA LYS A 144 0.10 9.55 -25.39
C LYS A 144 -0.65 9.57 -24.06
N GLU A 145 -0.27 10.43 -23.12
CA GLU A 145 -0.92 10.41 -21.81
C GLU A 145 -2.25 11.16 -21.81
N ARG A 146 -3.25 10.54 -21.20
CA ARG A 146 -4.63 11.00 -21.15
C ARG A 146 -4.93 11.62 -19.78
N CYS A 147 -5.60 12.77 -19.77
CA CYS A 147 -6.19 13.28 -18.53
C CYS A 147 -7.27 12.30 -18.04
N TRP A 148 -7.10 11.76 -16.83
CA TRP A 148 -8.03 10.79 -16.27
C TRP A 148 -9.44 11.35 -15.99
N LYS A 149 -9.56 12.69 -15.86
CA LYS A 149 -10.83 13.35 -15.59
C LYS A 149 -11.62 13.66 -16.87
N CYS A 150 -11.00 14.27 -17.87
CA CYS A 150 -11.69 14.70 -19.11
C CYS A 150 -11.33 13.90 -20.35
N GLY A 151 -10.40 12.94 -20.27
CA GLY A 151 -10.05 12.07 -21.38
C GLY A 151 -9.21 12.71 -22.50
N VAL A 152 -8.90 14.00 -22.42
CA VAL A 152 -8.07 14.69 -23.42
C VAL A 152 -6.63 14.19 -23.35
N VAL A 153 -6.04 13.92 -24.51
CA VAL A 153 -4.69 13.36 -24.65
C VAL A 153 -3.69 14.49 -24.93
N GLY A 154 -2.52 14.46 -24.27
CA GLY A 154 -1.40 15.36 -24.55
C GLY A 154 -1.60 16.85 -24.19
N GLN A 155 -2.75 17.23 -23.61
CA GLN A 155 -3.08 18.63 -23.30
C GLN A 155 -2.89 18.92 -21.81
N TYR A 156 -1.64 19.13 -21.39
CA TYR A 156 -1.30 19.48 -20.02
C TYR A 156 -0.02 20.31 -19.92
N LYS A 157 0.05 21.18 -18.92
CA LYS A 157 1.31 21.81 -18.47
C LYS A 157 2.03 20.89 -17.50
N GLU A 158 3.35 20.78 -17.63
CA GLU A 158 4.22 20.01 -16.73
C GLU A 158 5.17 20.96 -15.99
N THR A 159 5.34 20.75 -14.69
CA THR A 159 6.32 21.48 -13.88
C THR A 159 7.08 20.52 -12.99
N LYS A 160 8.41 20.54 -13.07
CA LYS A 160 9.27 19.74 -12.22
C LYS A 160 9.27 20.33 -10.81
N ALA A 161 8.96 19.52 -9.81
CA ALA A 161 8.91 19.93 -8.42
C ALA A 161 9.47 18.82 -7.52
N ASN A 162 10.11 19.22 -6.43
CA ASN A 162 10.41 18.28 -5.35
C ASN A 162 9.20 18.21 -4.43
N ILE A 163 8.48 17.10 -4.45
CA ILE A 163 7.22 16.94 -3.72
C ILE A 163 7.47 16.05 -2.51
N ALA A 164 7.14 16.57 -1.33
CA ALA A 164 7.20 15.83 -0.08
C ALA A 164 5.92 14.98 0.09
N TYR A 165 6.11 13.70 0.37
CA TYR A 165 5.04 12.75 0.69
C TYR A 165 5.27 12.18 2.09
N ARG A 166 4.16 11.95 2.79
CA ARG A 166 4.15 10.97 3.89
C ARG A 166 4.01 9.60 3.26
N GLU A 167 4.88 8.67 3.60
CA GLU A 167 4.71 7.27 3.23
C GLU A 167 4.45 6.44 4.47
N ILE A 168 3.41 5.61 4.44
CA ILE A 168 3.20 4.58 5.45
C ILE A 168 3.20 3.21 4.80
N LYS A 169 3.63 2.22 5.58
CA LYS A 169 3.59 0.83 5.21
C LYS A 169 3.14 0.00 6.39
N PHE A 170 2.31 -1.00 6.15
CA PHE A 170 1.82 -1.87 7.20
C PHE A 170 1.44 -3.26 6.67
N PRO A 171 1.55 -4.31 7.51
CA PRO A 171 1.22 -5.66 7.14
C PRO A 171 -0.29 -5.92 7.26
N VAL A 172 -0.83 -6.71 6.34
CA VAL A 172 -2.26 -7.06 6.29
C VAL A 172 -2.49 -8.54 6.04
N THR A 173 -3.69 -8.97 6.39
CA THR A 173 -4.24 -10.29 6.05
C THR A 173 -5.66 -10.15 5.52
N THR A 174 -6.24 -11.22 5.00
CA THR A 174 -7.66 -11.26 4.63
C THR A 174 -8.49 -11.69 5.83
N PRO A 175 -9.76 -11.24 5.97
CA PRO A 175 -10.66 -11.74 7.00
C PRO A 175 -10.67 -13.28 7.06
N GLY A 176 -10.53 -13.85 8.28
CA GLY A 176 -10.47 -15.29 8.50
C GLY A 176 -9.10 -15.95 8.28
N CYS A 177 -8.07 -15.19 7.86
CA CYS A 177 -6.69 -15.69 7.76
C CYS A 177 -5.85 -15.20 8.94
N GLY A 178 -5.02 -16.08 9.51
CA GLY A 178 -4.37 -15.87 10.81
C GLY A 178 -3.18 -14.90 10.79
N ASP A 179 -2.24 -15.10 9.86
CA ASP A 179 -1.01 -14.30 9.81
C ASP A 179 -0.95 -13.29 8.67
N THR A 180 0.08 -12.44 8.67
CA THR A 180 0.40 -11.50 7.59
C THR A 180 0.57 -12.20 6.24
N LEU A 181 -0.22 -11.77 5.25
CA LEU A 181 -0.16 -12.25 3.87
C LEU A 181 0.56 -11.29 2.93
N ALA A 182 0.31 -10.00 3.11
CA ALA A 182 0.78 -8.95 2.22
C ALA A 182 1.08 -7.68 3.01
N TYR A 183 1.65 -6.70 2.32
CA TYR A 183 1.87 -5.37 2.85
C TYR A 183 1.10 -4.37 2.03
N VAL A 184 0.60 -3.32 2.68
CA VAL A 184 0.04 -2.15 2.00
C VAL A 184 1.05 -1.02 2.13
N SER A 185 1.32 -0.33 1.02
CA SER A 185 2.10 0.91 1.02
C SER A 185 1.25 2.04 0.44
N LEU A 186 1.17 3.11 1.21
CA LEU A 186 0.41 4.31 0.90
C LEU A 186 1.35 5.51 0.90
N THR A 187 1.07 6.48 0.05
CA THR A 187 1.87 7.71 -0.08
C THR A 187 0.95 8.92 -0.19
N GLY A 188 1.37 10.06 0.37
CA GLY A 188 0.64 11.32 0.28
C GLY A 188 -0.47 11.47 1.32
N GLU A 189 -1.57 12.12 0.96
CA GLU A 189 -2.71 12.37 1.84
C GLU A 189 -3.32 11.09 2.46
N PRO A 190 -3.51 9.97 1.73
CA PRO A 190 -4.03 8.75 2.35
C PRO A 190 -3.14 8.22 3.46
N ALA A 191 -1.82 8.33 3.29
CA ALA A 191 -0.88 7.92 4.32
C ALA A 191 -1.04 8.78 5.57
N LYS A 192 -1.07 10.11 5.42
CA LYS A 192 -1.31 11.04 6.54
C LYS A 192 -2.62 10.76 7.27
N LYS A 193 -3.71 10.57 6.53
CA LYS A 193 -5.06 10.34 7.10
C LYS A 193 -5.16 9.01 7.84
N LEU A 194 -4.48 7.96 7.34
CA LEU A 194 -4.61 6.62 7.90
C LEU A 194 -3.55 6.28 8.95
N GLU A 195 -2.41 6.98 8.98
CA GLU A 195 -1.35 6.72 9.95
C GLU A 195 -1.83 6.84 11.39
N SER A 196 -2.54 7.94 11.71
CA SER A 196 -3.05 8.20 13.06
C SER A 196 -4.17 7.24 13.46
N VAL A 197 -4.88 6.65 12.49
CA VAL A 197 -6.12 5.89 12.70
C VAL A 197 -5.92 4.38 12.71
N LEU A 198 -5.11 3.85 11.78
CA LEU A 198 -4.98 2.40 11.60
C LEU A 198 -4.24 1.74 12.76
N ARG A 199 -4.78 0.62 13.24
CA ARG A 199 -4.14 -0.23 14.25
C ARG A 199 -4.27 -1.70 13.85
N PRO A 200 -3.47 -2.60 14.42
CA PRO A 200 -3.74 -4.04 14.29
C PRO A 200 -5.18 -4.35 14.69
N GLY A 201 -5.88 -5.14 13.87
CA GLY A 201 -7.31 -5.42 14.01
C GLY A 201 -8.22 -4.52 13.16
N SER A 202 -7.75 -3.36 12.70
CA SER A 202 -8.54 -2.49 11.83
C SER A 202 -8.86 -3.17 10.50
N VAL A 203 -10.11 -3.07 10.08
CA VAL A 203 -10.62 -3.56 8.81
C VAL A 203 -10.65 -2.42 7.81
N ILE A 204 -10.01 -2.63 6.67
CA ILE A 204 -9.92 -1.67 5.57
C ILE A 204 -10.43 -2.30 4.28
N GLU A 205 -10.96 -1.49 3.39
CA GLU A 205 -11.26 -1.89 2.02
C GLU A 205 -10.27 -1.20 1.08
N ILE A 206 -9.66 -1.99 0.21
CA ILE A 206 -8.66 -1.52 -0.74
C ILE A 206 -9.06 -1.91 -2.16
N GLN A 207 -9.02 -0.93 -3.05
CA GLN A 207 -8.88 -1.14 -4.48
C GLN A 207 -7.50 -0.62 -4.90
N GLY A 208 -6.67 -1.47 -5.49
CA GLY A 208 -5.28 -1.09 -5.79
C GLY A 208 -4.62 -2.08 -6.73
N TRP A 209 -3.29 -2.13 -6.70
CA TRP A 209 -2.47 -3.02 -7.48
C TRP A 209 -1.63 -3.90 -6.56
N ILE A 210 -1.67 -5.20 -6.78
CA ILE A 210 -0.84 -6.17 -6.07
C ILE A 210 0.36 -6.55 -6.94
N LYS A 211 1.56 -6.54 -6.36
CA LYS A 211 2.83 -6.87 -7.03
C LYS A 211 3.79 -7.61 -6.10
N PRO A 212 4.76 -8.38 -6.62
CA PRO A 212 5.85 -8.93 -5.81
C PRO A 212 6.73 -7.83 -5.22
N ASN A 213 7.22 -8.03 -4.00
CA ASN A 213 8.16 -7.14 -3.32
C ASN A 213 9.08 -7.91 -2.35
N LYS A 214 10.15 -7.25 -1.87
CA LYS A 214 10.96 -7.73 -0.74
C LYS A 214 10.53 -7.05 0.55
N GLU A 215 10.47 -7.83 1.62
CA GLU A 215 10.06 -7.38 2.94
C GLU A 215 10.99 -7.88 4.04
N TRP A 216 11.07 -7.12 5.11
CA TRP A 216 11.90 -7.50 6.25
C TRP A 216 11.15 -8.46 7.17
N LYS A 217 11.78 -9.61 7.42
CA LYS A 217 11.36 -10.60 8.42
C LYS A 217 12.42 -10.66 9.52
N TYR A 218 12.00 -10.94 10.75
CA TYR A 218 12.90 -11.11 11.88
C TYR A 218 12.82 -12.54 12.43
N LYS A 219 13.97 -13.13 12.73
CA LYS A 219 14.11 -14.46 13.36
C LYS A 219 15.29 -14.38 14.31
N ASN A 220 15.04 -14.63 15.59
CA ASN A 220 16.06 -14.59 16.65
C ASN A 220 16.93 -13.32 16.55
N THR A 221 16.27 -12.15 16.60
CA THR A 221 16.85 -10.79 16.46
C THR A 221 17.58 -10.47 15.15
N LYS A 222 17.79 -11.45 14.27
CA LYS A 222 18.37 -11.24 12.94
C LYS A 222 17.31 -10.79 11.93
N LYS A 223 17.65 -9.79 11.14
CA LYS A 223 16.84 -9.22 10.07
C LYS A 223 17.22 -9.86 8.73
N PHE A 224 16.23 -10.32 7.95
CA PHE A 224 16.46 -10.87 6.61
C PHE A 224 15.34 -10.48 5.65
N LEU A 225 15.68 -10.39 4.37
CA LEU A 225 14.71 -10.07 3.32
C LEU A 225 13.99 -11.34 2.87
N VAL A 226 12.67 -11.29 2.84
CA VAL A 226 11.79 -12.32 2.29
C VAL A 226 11.02 -11.79 1.09
N ASP A 227 10.63 -12.66 0.17
CA ASP A 227 9.66 -12.30 -0.86
C ASP A 227 8.26 -12.16 -0.24
N ALA A 228 7.50 -11.18 -0.71
CA ALA A 228 6.15 -10.88 -0.25
C ALA A 228 5.31 -10.27 -1.37
N LEU A 229 4.02 -10.11 -1.12
CA LEU A 229 3.15 -9.28 -1.95
C LEU A 229 3.03 -7.87 -1.34
N LEU A 230 3.08 -6.87 -2.21
CA LEU A 230 2.84 -5.47 -1.89
C LEU A 230 1.61 -4.98 -2.64
N ILE A 231 0.68 -4.40 -1.89
CA ILE A 231 -0.50 -3.71 -2.38
C ILE A 231 -0.20 -2.22 -2.37
N THR A 232 -0.31 -1.59 -3.52
CA THR A 232 -0.15 -0.14 -3.69
C THR A 232 -1.36 0.42 -4.40
N LEU A 233 -1.83 1.61 -4.06
CA LEU A 233 -3.02 2.18 -4.70
C LEU A 233 -2.81 2.60 -6.16
N GLY A 234 -1.57 2.61 -6.66
CA GLY A 234 -1.27 3.18 -7.98
C GLY A 234 -1.34 4.72 -7.95
N SER A 235 -1.40 5.36 -9.11
CA SER A 235 -1.51 6.83 -9.20
C SER A 235 -2.97 7.21 -9.04
N THR A 236 -3.21 8.48 -8.75
CA THR A 236 -4.52 9.12 -8.87
C THR A 236 -5.24 8.78 -10.19
N GLN A 237 -4.49 8.53 -11.28
CA GLN A 237 -5.04 8.13 -12.58
C GLN A 237 -5.59 6.71 -12.64
N HIS A 238 -5.08 5.78 -11.84
CA HIS A 238 -5.46 4.36 -11.90
C HIS A 238 -6.56 3.97 -10.92
N GLY A 239 -7.15 4.95 -10.23
CA GLY A 239 -8.43 4.80 -9.51
C GLY A 239 -8.38 3.95 -8.25
N GLY A 240 -7.20 3.60 -7.73
CA GLY A 240 -7.10 2.87 -6.47
C GLY A 240 -7.45 3.76 -5.27
N TYR A 241 -8.05 3.16 -4.25
CA TYR A 241 -8.40 3.80 -3.00
C TYR A 241 -8.21 2.86 -1.82
N VAL A 242 -8.12 3.45 -0.64
CA VAL A 242 -8.21 2.76 0.65
C VAL A 242 -9.24 3.48 1.50
N LYS A 243 -10.08 2.74 2.22
CA LYS A 243 -10.97 3.30 3.24
C LYS A 243 -10.99 2.44 4.49
N LEU A 244 -11.13 3.09 5.63
CA LEU A 244 -11.39 2.41 6.89
C LEU A 244 -12.84 1.93 6.92
N ILE A 245 -13.06 0.65 7.18
CA ILE A 245 -14.39 0.07 7.43
C ILE A 245 -14.66 0.05 8.93
N LYS A 246 -13.70 -0.48 9.69
CA LYS A 246 -13.79 -0.66 11.13
C LYS A 246 -12.41 -0.46 11.72
N ARG A 247 -12.32 0.24 12.85
CA ARG A 247 -11.07 0.36 13.59
C ARG A 247 -10.85 -0.86 14.48
#